data_AF-A0A955WHL7-F1
#
_entry.id   AF-A0A955WHL7-F1
#
_cell.length_a   1.000
_cell.length_b   1.000
_cell.length_c   1.000
_cell.angle_alpha   90.00
_cell.angle_beta   90.00
_cell.angle_gamma   90.00
#
_symmetry.space_group_name_H-M   'P 1'
#
loop_
_entity.id
_entity.type
_entity.pdbx_description
1 polymer ?
#
loop_
_entity_poly.entity_id
_entity_poly.type
_entity_poly.pdbx_seq_one_letter_code
_entity_poly.pdbx_strand_id
1 'polypeptide(L)'
;MTPATEELRDARLTDLVERALPTTEADALLDDVTLRREVEEAREARALLRGLDRRPVPPDFLRKVQRRVRRKSGGRFFHPASQPLGFRLSVEVFVVVAIAVMAACFVLMDVGRVGPGPLVEEPPPPGHAVEPPAP
;
A
#
# COMPACT_ATOMS: atom_id res chain seq x y z
N MET A 1 -12.87 -25.31 3.73
CA MET A 1 -12.10 -24.31 2.97
C MET A 1 -12.86 -23.00 3.06
N THR A 2 -12.23 -21.92 3.51
CA THR A 2 -12.92 -20.62 3.63
C THR A 2 -12.85 -19.90 2.27
N PRO A 3 -13.88 -19.13 1.89
CA PRO A 3 -13.91 -18.45 0.59
C PRO A 3 -12.69 -17.52 0.37
N ALA A 4 -12.20 -16.90 1.46
CA ALA A 4 -11.01 -16.06 1.42
C ALA A 4 -9.71 -16.81 1.02
N THR A 5 -9.61 -18.11 1.32
CA THR A 5 -8.44 -18.91 0.90
C THR A 5 -8.47 -19.32 -0.57
N GLU A 6 -9.66 -19.44 -1.16
CA GLU A 6 -9.82 -19.75 -2.59
C GLU A 6 -9.49 -18.52 -3.45
N GLU A 7 -9.99 -17.35 -3.08
CA GLU A 7 -9.68 -16.10 -3.79
C GLU A 7 -8.17 -15.79 -3.81
N LEU A 8 -7.48 -16.06 -2.70
CA LEU A 8 -6.04 -15.84 -2.58
C LEU A 8 -5.23 -16.87 -3.38
N ARG A 9 -5.74 -18.11 -3.51
CA ARG A 9 -5.16 -19.15 -4.37
C ARG A 9 -5.29 -18.74 -5.85
N ASP A 10 -6.47 -18.31 -6.28
CA ASP A 10 -6.73 -17.90 -7.66
C ASP A 10 -5.90 -16.67 -8.07
N ALA A 11 -5.73 -15.71 -7.16
CA ALA A 11 -4.87 -14.55 -7.38
C ALA A 11 -3.40 -14.97 -7.63
N ARG A 12 -2.85 -15.84 -6.76
CA ARG A 12 -1.49 -16.35 -6.91
C ARG A 12 -1.30 -17.16 -8.19
N LEU A 13 -2.31 -17.92 -8.60
CA LEU A 13 -2.28 -18.71 -9.84
C LEU A 13 -2.23 -17.80 -11.07
N THR A 14 -3.02 -16.72 -11.06
CA THR A 14 -3.01 -15.68 -12.09
C THR A 14 -1.64 -15.02 -12.19
N ASP A 15 -1.09 -14.58 -11.06
CA ASP A 15 0.23 -13.96 -11.00
C ASP A 15 1.32 -14.92 -11.55
N LEU A 16 1.20 -16.23 -11.29
CA LEU A 16 2.17 -17.24 -11.76
C LEU A 16 2.10 -17.43 -13.28
N VAL A 17 0.89 -17.39 -13.86
CA VAL A 17 0.68 -17.44 -15.32
C VAL A 17 1.17 -16.16 -16.00
N GLU A 18 1.08 -15.01 -15.32
CA GLU A 18 1.57 -13.72 -15.81
C GLU A 18 3.09 -13.54 -15.62
N ARG A 19 3.76 -14.44 -14.90
CA ARG A 19 5.16 -14.34 -14.47
C ARG A 19 5.42 -13.12 -13.57
N ALA A 20 4.43 -12.75 -12.78
CA ALA A 20 4.51 -11.66 -11.82
C ALA A 20 5.09 -12.10 -10.46
N LEU A 21 5.17 -13.41 -10.18
CA LEU A 21 5.84 -13.91 -8.98
C LEU A 21 7.36 -14.02 -9.14
N PRO A 22 8.12 -13.80 -8.05
CA PRO A 22 9.53 -14.18 -7.98
C PRO A 22 9.69 -15.71 -8.14
N THR A 23 10.78 -16.13 -8.79
CA THR A 23 11.02 -17.54 -9.17
C THR A 23 11.01 -18.50 -7.98
N THR A 24 11.49 -18.06 -6.81
CA THR A 24 11.50 -18.86 -5.57
C THR A 24 10.10 -19.20 -5.05
N GLU A 25 9.14 -18.28 -5.20
CA GLU A 25 7.75 -18.52 -4.77
C GLU A 25 6.98 -19.32 -5.81
N ALA A 26 7.31 -19.15 -7.10
CA ALA A 26 6.73 -19.93 -8.18
C ALA A 26 7.10 -21.41 -8.07
N ASP A 27 8.35 -21.74 -7.76
CA ASP A 27 8.81 -23.12 -7.61
C ASP A 27 8.12 -23.82 -6.42
N ALA A 28 7.96 -23.12 -5.29
CA ALA A 28 7.25 -23.65 -4.12
C ALA A 28 5.75 -23.85 -4.38
N LEU A 29 5.10 -22.95 -5.14
CA LEU A 29 3.69 -23.12 -5.52
C LEU A 29 3.48 -24.28 -6.50
N LEU A 30 4.48 -24.53 -7.34
CA LEU A 30 4.46 -25.63 -8.28
C LEU A 30 4.74 -26.97 -7.62
N ASP A 31 5.14 -27.09 -6.35
CA ASP A 31 5.29 -28.43 -5.74
C ASP A 31 3.95 -29.17 -5.55
N ASP A 32 2.82 -28.46 -5.62
CA ASP A 32 1.49 -29.06 -5.65
C ASP A 32 1.11 -29.53 -7.07
N VAL A 33 0.87 -30.84 -7.20
CA VAL A 33 0.51 -31.51 -8.47
C VAL A 33 -0.78 -30.96 -9.07
N THR A 34 -1.74 -30.53 -8.25
CA THR A 34 -3.02 -29.98 -8.72
C THR A 34 -2.83 -28.60 -9.35
N LEU A 35 -2.04 -27.76 -8.68
CA LEU A 35 -1.69 -26.41 -9.13
C LEU A 35 -0.82 -26.43 -10.40
N ARG A 36 0.10 -27.39 -10.52
CA ARG A 36 0.85 -27.61 -11.79
C ARG A 36 -0.09 -27.81 -12.97
N ARG A 37 -1.10 -28.68 -12.80
CA ARG A 37 -2.06 -28.99 -13.86
C ARG A 37 -2.91 -27.77 -14.23
N GLU A 38 -3.41 -27.04 -13.24
CA GLU A 38 -4.18 -25.79 -13.43
C GLU A 38 -3.36 -24.74 -14.18
N VAL A 39 -2.07 -24.60 -13.86
CA VAL A 39 -1.16 -23.67 -14.54
C VAL A 39 -0.88 -24.10 -15.99
N GLU A 40 -0.72 -25.39 -16.25
CA GLU A 40 -0.55 -25.90 -17.62
C GLU A 40 -1.82 -25.68 -18.45
N GLU A 41 -3.00 -26.01 -17.91
CA GLU A 41 -4.30 -25.76 -18.56
C GLU A 41 -4.47 -24.26 -18.87
N ALA A 42 -4.12 -23.37 -17.92
CA ALA A 42 -4.18 -21.93 -18.13
C ALA A 42 -3.19 -21.43 -19.20
N ARG A 43 -1.98 -22.01 -19.26
CA ARG A 43 -0.98 -21.70 -20.29
C ARG A 43 -1.44 -22.16 -21.67
N GLU A 44 -2.04 -23.34 -21.77
CA GLU A 44 -2.58 -23.86 -23.01
C GLU A 44 -3.76 -23.01 -23.51
N ALA A 45 -4.71 -22.67 -22.63
CA ALA A 45 -5.78 -21.74 -22.94
C ALA A 45 -5.25 -20.38 -23.44
N ARG A 46 -4.19 -19.85 -22.82
CA ARG A 46 -3.55 -18.60 -23.26
C ARG A 46 -2.88 -18.76 -24.63
N ALA A 47 -2.26 -19.91 -24.90
CA ALA A 47 -1.66 -20.20 -26.21
C ALA A 47 -2.73 -20.25 -27.31
N LEU A 48 -3.86 -20.92 -27.04
CA LEU A 48 -5.03 -20.92 -27.92
C LEU A 48 -5.55 -19.50 -28.16
N LEU A 49 -5.71 -18.71 -27.09
CA LEU A 49 -6.13 -17.31 -27.19
C LEU A 49 -5.20 -16.44 -28.03
N ARG A 50 -3.89 -16.69 -27.96
CA ARG A 50 -2.89 -16.00 -28.80
C ARG A 50 -2.99 -16.40 -30.27
N GLY A 51 -3.47 -17.61 -30.55
CA GLY A 51 -3.70 -18.15 -31.89
C GLY A 51 -4.99 -17.67 -32.55
N LEU A 52 -5.89 -16.96 -31.84
CA LEU A 52 -7.05 -16.35 -32.48
C LEU A 52 -6.61 -15.24 -33.46
N ASP A 53 -7.28 -15.21 -34.61
CA ASP A 53 -7.12 -14.14 -35.61
C ASP A 53 -7.32 -12.77 -34.96
N ARG A 54 -6.25 -11.99 -34.92
CA ARG A 54 -6.26 -10.62 -34.42
C ARG A 54 -6.96 -9.74 -35.46
N ARG A 55 -8.27 -9.61 -35.33
CA ARG A 55 -9.03 -8.65 -36.14
C ARG A 55 -8.82 -7.23 -35.60
N PRO A 56 -8.69 -6.24 -36.48
CA PRO A 56 -8.62 -4.84 -36.06
C PRO A 56 -9.88 -4.50 -35.25
N VAL A 57 -9.66 -3.90 -34.08
CA VAL A 57 -10.74 -3.47 -33.20
C VAL A 57 -11.49 -2.32 -33.88
N PRO A 58 -12.83 -2.39 -34.04
CA PRO A 58 -13.59 -1.27 -34.57
C PRO A 58 -13.39 -0.01 -33.74
N PRO A 59 -13.34 1.19 -34.35
CA PRO A 59 -13.07 2.44 -33.62
C PRO A 59 -14.09 2.73 -32.50
N ASP A 60 -15.34 2.26 -32.66
CA ASP A 60 -16.42 2.42 -31.69
C ASP A 60 -16.52 1.30 -30.65
N PHE A 61 -15.62 0.31 -30.67
CA PHE A 61 -15.72 -0.89 -29.82
C PHE A 61 -15.77 -0.54 -28.34
N LEU A 62 -14.82 0.28 -27.87
CA LEU A 62 -14.75 0.72 -26.48
C LEU A 62 -16.03 1.45 -26.05
N ARG A 63 -16.53 2.36 -26.89
CA ARG A 63 -17.75 3.12 -26.63
C ARG A 63 -18.97 2.21 -26.51
N LYS A 64 -19.08 1.19 -27.37
CA LYS A 64 -20.16 0.19 -27.34
C LYS A 64 -20.09 -0.71 -26.09
N VAL A 65 -18.90 -1.15 -25.71
CA VAL A 65 -18.68 -1.95 -24.49
C VAL A 65 -19.05 -1.11 -23.26
N GLN A 66 -18.50 0.10 -23.13
CA GLN A 66 -18.82 1.00 -22.02
C GLN A 66 -20.33 1.27 -21.91
N ARG A 67 -21.01 1.55 -23.03
CA ARG A 67 -22.47 1.76 -23.04
C ARG A 67 -23.24 0.53 -22.59
N ARG A 68 -22.81 -0.67 -23.01
CA ARG A 68 -23.44 -1.94 -22.64
C ARG A 68 -23.20 -2.28 -21.17
N VAL A 69 -21.97 -2.14 -20.68
CA VAL A 69 -21.64 -2.35 -19.27
C VAL A 69 -22.41 -1.37 -18.42
N ARG A 70 -22.41 -0.07 -18.76
CA ARG A 70 -23.18 0.96 -18.05
C ARG A 70 -24.67 0.64 -17.99
N ARG A 71 -25.26 0.13 -19.08
CA ARG A 71 -26.67 -0.31 -19.12
C ARG A 71 -26.91 -1.53 -18.24
N LYS A 72 -26.02 -2.52 -18.25
CA LYS A 72 -26.16 -3.77 -17.48
C LYS A 72 -25.86 -3.58 -15.99
N SER A 73 -24.93 -2.69 -15.66
CA SER A 73 -24.52 -2.40 -14.29
C SER A 73 -25.33 -1.27 -13.65
N GLY A 74 -26.38 -0.77 -14.31
CA GLY A 74 -27.20 0.35 -13.82
C GLY A 74 -26.42 1.62 -13.50
N GLY A 75 -25.27 1.85 -14.16
CA GLY A 75 -24.39 2.98 -13.85
C GLY A 75 -23.57 2.88 -12.55
N ARG A 76 -23.67 1.80 -11.77
CA ARG A 76 -23.00 1.66 -10.46
C ARG A 76 -21.48 1.85 -10.48
N PHE A 77 -20.81 1.39 -11.54
CA PHE A 77 -19.35 1.49 -11.72
C PHE A 77 -18.89 2.75 -12.47
N PHE A 78 -19.82 3.52 -13.04
CA PHE A 78 -19.53 4.69 -13.87
C PHE A 78 -20.15 5.98 -13.31
N HIS A 79 -20.71 5.94 -12.10
CA HIS A 79 -21.11 7.14 -11.40
C HIS A 79 -19.88 7.79 -10.78
N PRO A 80 -19.56 9.06 -11.11
CA PRO A 80 -18.50 9.80 -10.41
C PRO A 80 -18.80 10.00 -8.92
N ALA A 81 -20.04 9.74 -8.47
CA ALA A 81 -20.46 9.78 -7.08
C ALA A 81 -20.22 8.47 -6.28
N SER A 82 -19.87 7.35 -6.95
CA SER A 82 -19.54 6.08 -6.28
C SER A 82 -18.05 5.73 -6.34
N GLN A 83 -17.21 6.62 -6.89
CA GLN A 83 -15.78 6.58 -6.60
C GLN A 83 -15.62 7.07 -5.15
N PRO A 84 -15.08 6.28 -4.21
CA PRO A 84 -14.73 6.82 -2.91
C PRO A 84 -13.82 8.03 -3.16
N LEU A 85 -14.10 9.16 -2.49
CA LEU A 85 -13.39 10.44 -2.68
C LEU A 85 -11.85 10.31 -2.66
N GLY A 86 -11.30 9.21 -2.17
CA GLY A 86 -9.87 8.90 -2.14
C GLY A 86 -9.21 8.56 -3.49
N PHE A 87 -9.94 8.15 -4.53
CA PHE A 87 -9.29 7.66 -5.77
C PHE A 87 -8.96 8.73 -6.82
N ARG A 88 -9.27 10.01 -6.55
CA ARG A 88 -8.96 11.16 -7.42
C ARG A 88 -7.87 12.09 -6.89
N LEU A 89 -7.36 11.82 -5.69
CA LEU A 89 -6.19 12.54 -5.20
C LEU A 89 -4.97 11.95 -5.91
N SER A 90 -4.40 12.69 -6.86
CA SER A 90 -3.12 12.37 -7.46
C SER A 90 -2.13 12.01 -6.35
N VAL A 91 -1.28 11.02 -6.58
CA VAL A 91 -0.25 10.56 -5.62
C VAL A 91 0.51 11.74 -5.00
N GLU A 92 0.73 12.78 -5.79
CA GLU A 92 1.30 14.07 -5.38
C GLU A 92 0.61 14.72 -4.17
N VAL A 93 -0.73 14.75 -4.13
CA VAL A 93 -1.46 15.35 -2.99
C VAL A 93 -1.32 14.50 -1.74
N PHE A 94 -1.31 13.18 -1.88
CA PHE A 94 -1.07 12.28 -0.76
C PHE A 94 0.34 12.47 -0.17
N VAL A 95 1.34 12.64 -1.03
CA VAL A 95 2.72 12.94 -0.61
C VAL A 95 2.79 14.28 0.14
N VAL A 96 2.14 15.33 -0.36
CA VAL A 96 2.10 16.64 0.31
C VAL A 96 1.46 16.52 1.69
N VAL A 97 0.33 15.81 1.81
CA VAL A 97 -0.34 15.59 3.10
C VAL A 97 0.55 14.78 4.06
N ALA A 98 1.23 13.74 3.58
CA ALA A 98 2.13 12.94 4.40
C ALA A 98 3.31 13.76 4.95
N ILE A 99 3.90 14.63 4.12
CA ILE A 99 4.97 15.55 4.53
C ILE A 99 4.46 16.52 5.59
N ALA A 100 3.27 17.11 5.40
CA ALA A 100 2.68 18.04 6.35
C ALA A 100 2.43 17.38 7.71
N VAL A 101 1.95 16.13 7.74
CA VAL A 101 1.74 15.36 8.97
C VAL A 101 3.07 15.06 9.66
N MET A 102 4.10 14.62 8.92
CA MET A 102 5.42 14.39 9.51
C MET A 102 6.04 15.66 10.09
N ALA A 103 5.91 16.80 9.40
CA ALA A 103 6.37 18.08 9.89
C ALA A 103 5.64 18.52 11.17
N ALA A 104 4.31 18.33 11.23
CA ALA A 104 3.53 18.61 12.43
C ALA A 104 3.97 17.75 13.63
N CYS A 105 4.15 16.43 13.41
CA CYS A 105 4.66 15.53 14.44
C CYS A 105 6.06 15.92 14.92
N PHE A 106 6.94 16.34 14.02
CA PHE A 106 8.28 16.80 14.36
C PHE A 106 8.24 18.03 15.27
N VAL A 107 7.43 19.04 14.92
CA VAL A 107 7.28 20.25 15.75
C VAL A 107 6.69 19.91 17.13
N LEU A 108 5.69 19.04 17.18
CA LEU A 108 5.10 18.56 18.45
C LEU A 108 6.14 17.86 19.34
N MET A 109 7.03 17.05 18.75
CA MET A 109 8.11 16.41 19.50
C MET A 109 9.20 17.39 19.96
N ASP A 110 9.48 18.43 19.18
CA ASP A 110 10.50 19.43 19.49
C ASP A 110 10.05 20.37 20.61
N VAL A 111 8.78 20.76 20.63
CA VAL A 111 8.19 21.57 21.71
C VAL A 111 8.23 20.83 23.06
N GLY A 112 8.18 19.49 23.06
CA GLY A 112 8.32 18.67 24.28
C GLY A 112 9.76 18.54 24.81
N ARG A 113 10.79 18.93 24.05
CA ARG A 113 12.20 18.85 24.46
C ARG A 113 12.73 20.09 25.15
N VAL A 114 12.00 21.21 25.11
CA VAL A 114 12.33 22.43 25.85
C VAL A 114 11.70 22.38 27.26
N GLY A 115 12.00 21.32 28.00
CA GLY A 115 11.81 21.32 29.46
C GLY A 115 12.98 22.07 30.12
N PRO A 116 12.78 22.76 31.25
CA PRO A 116 13.87 23.42 31.95
C PRO A 116 14.92 22.36 32.30
N GLY A 117 16.15 22.57 31.83
CA GLY A 117 17.28 21.71 32.20
C GLY A 117 17.36 21.59 33.73
N PRO A 118 17.84 20.46 34.26
CA PRO A 118 17.97 20.30 35.71
C PRO A 118 18.78 21.48 36.23
N LEU A 119 18.21 22.24 37.17
CA LEU A 119 18.95 23.21 37.96
C LEU A 119 20.02 22.40 38.69
N VAL A 120 21.24 22.45 38.17
CA VAL A 120 22.41 21.99 38.91
C VAL A 120 22.51 22.94 40.09
N GLU A 121 22.06 22.49 41.26
CA GLU A 121 22.36 23.16 42.53
C GLU A 121 23.88 23.22 42.65
N GLU A 122 24.42 24.41 42.46
CA GLU A 122 25.82 24.70 42.73
C GLU A 122 26.04 24.45 44.23
N PRO A 123 26.96 23.56 44.64
CA PRO A 123 27.20 23.30 46.05
C PRO A 123 27.70 24.60 46.71
N PRO A 124 27.20 24.94 47.91
CA PRO A 124 27.54 26.21 48.54
C PRO A 124 29.06 26.31 48.76
N PRO A 125 29.65 27.50 48.53
CA PRO A 125 31.09 27.68 48.64
C PRO A 125 31.59 27.35 50.06
N PRO A 126 32.75 26.70 50.19
CA PRO A 126 33.29 26.33 51.49
C PRO A 126 33.79 27.58 52.24
N GLY A 127 33.12 27.88 53.35
CA GLY A 127 33.75 28.42 54.54
C GLY A 127 33.92 29.95 54.63
N HIS A 128 33.12 30.55 55.52
CA HIS A 128 33.67 31.46 56.51
C HIS A 128 33.21 30.99 57.88
N ALA A 129 34.08 30.21 58.54
CA ALA A 129 33.99 30.02 59.98
C ALA A 129 34.21 31.39 60.63
N VAL A 130 33.16 31.96 61.19
CA VAL A 130 33.25 33.16 62.03
C VAL A 130 33.87 32.69 63.35
N GLU A 131 35.16 32.99 63.52
CA GLU A 131 35.89 32.79 64.77
C GLU A 131 35.32 33.78 65.81
N PRO A 132 34.85 33.32 66.99
CA PRO A 132 34.35 34.23 68.02
C PRO A 132 35.53 34.99 68.66
N PRO A 133 35.36 36.29 68.98
CA PRO A 133 36.41 37.05 69.65
C PRO A 133 36.64 36.49 71.05
N ALA A 134 37.89 36.10 71.34
CA ALA A 134 38.33 35.67 72.66
C ALA A 134 38.33 36.85 73.65
N PRO A 135 37.87 36.66 74.91
CA PRO A 135 38.12 37.60 76.00
C PRO A 135 39.53 37.48 76.59
#